data_AF-A0A0G0D6Q8-F1
#
_entry.id   AF-A0A0G0D6Q8-F1
#
_cell.length_a   1.000
_cell.length_b   1.000
_cell.length_c   1.000
_cell.angle_alpha   90.00
_cell.angle_beta   90.00
_cell.angle_gamma   90.00
#
_symmetry.space_group_name_H-M   'P 1'
#
loop_
_entity.id
_entity.type
_entity.pdbx_description
1 polymer ?
#
loop_
_entity_poly.entity_id
_entity_poly.type
_entity_poly.pdbx_seq_one_letter_code
_entity_poly.pdbx_strand_id
1 'polypeptide(L)'
;MYTNHIVENEKMTDTIARIKKTDTLVPNSISQASALLGKLGKTQDSINKIEAALKEKIAKLKEEALKKLEPLIIDRDKKVNALFTFAHPRKEELTKEVKSIVLATGIFGWRLTPPSVQSDMDDEAIIQLLKNTGNSKFVRIIEEVNRHLLLEEKPLIAGINYSQSDEFFVVPKQTRKKPKILTHAIDR
;
A
#
# COMPACT_ATOMS: atom_id res chain seq x y z
N MET A 1 21.33 6.94 -1.01
CA MET A 1 20.56 5.68 -0.92
C MET A 1 19.48 5.95 0.09
N TYR A 2 18.25 6.21 -0.36
CA TYR A 2 17.12 6.40 0.55
C TYR A 2 16.63 5.01 0.93
N THR A 3 16.83 4.67 2.20
CA THR A 3 16.27 3.47 2.81
C THR A 3 14.77 3.55 2.67
N ASN A 4 14.21 2.67 1.84
CA ASN A 4 12.78 2.40 1.85
C ASN A 4 12.46 1.87 3.25
N HIS A 5 11.96 2.74 4.13
CA HIS A 5 11.17 2.28 5.26
C HIS A 5 9.87 1.74 4.67
N ILE A 6 9.94 0.48 4.24
CA ILE A 6 8.78 -0.39 4.19
C ILE A 6 8.29 -0.39 5.63
N VAL A 7 7.23 0.36 5.89
CA VAL A 7 6.43 0.13 7.09
C VAL A 7 5.88 -1.26 6.87
N GLU A 8 6.56 -2.27 7.40
CA GLU A 8 6.01 -3.59 7.56
C GLU A 8 4.67 -3.37 8.29
N ASN A 9 3.58 -3.56 7.56
CA ASN A 9 2.30 -3.86 8.17
C ASN A 9 2.52 -5.21 8.84
N GLU A 10 3.06 -5.16 10.05
CA GLU A 10 3.12 -6.27 10.97
C GLU A 10 1.67 -6.68 11.18
N LYS A 11 1.27 -7.70 10.43
CA LYS A 11 -0.04 -8.31 10.56
C LYS A 11 -0.14 -8.77 12.01
N MET A 12 -0.92 -8.06 12.82
CA MET A 12 -1.47 -8.57 14.08
C MET A 12 -2.51 -9.68 13.79
N THR A 13 -2.15 -10.65 12.95
CA THR A 13 -2.98 -11.79 12.60
C THR A 13 -2.17 -13.03 12.92
N ASP A 14 -2.24 -13.49 14.16
CA ASP A 14 -2.25 -14.94 14.48
C ASP A 14 -2.33 -15.18 15.99
N THR A 15 -3.30 -14.57 16.68
CA THR A 15 -3.72 -15.08 18.00
C THR A 15 -5.20 -14.82 18.26
N ILE A 16 -6.07 -15.07 17.28
CA ILE A 16 -7.48 -15.30 17.59
C ILE A 16 -7.58 -16.79 17.93
N ALA A 17 -7.65 -17.10 19.23
CA ALA A 17 -7.85 -18.46 19.70
C ALA A 17 -9.10 -19.06 19.01
N ARG A 18 -8.96 -20.26 18.44
CA ARG A 18 -10.07 -20.98 17.79
C ARG A 18 -11.22 -21.09 18.79
N ILE A 19 -12.38 -20.52 18.46
CA ILE A 19 -13.59 -20.66 19.26
C ILE A 19 -13.98 -22.13 19.25
N LYS A 20 -14.01 -22.77 20.42
CA LYS A 20 -14.45 -24.17 20.54
C LYS A 20 -15.95 -24.23 20.30
N LYS A 21 -16.40 -25.23 19.55
CA LYS A 21 -17.83 -25.49 19.24
C LYS A 21 -18.70 -25.68 20.49
N THR A 22 -18.10 -25.95 21.65
CA THR A 22 -18.78 -26.09 22.94
C THR A 22 -19.16 -24.76 23.60
N ASP A 23 -18.53 -23.64 23.20
CA ASP A 23 -18.76 -22.31 23.78
C ASP A 23 -19.66 -21.41 22.91
N THR A 24 -20.30 -21.99 21.88
CA THR A 24 -21.16 -21.23 20.96
C THR A 24 -22.58 -21.09 21.52
N LEU A 25 -23.04 -19.83 21.63
CA LEU A 25 -24.45 -19.53 21.88
C LEU A 25 -25.26 -19.91 20.63
N VAL A 26 -26.04 -20.99 20.72
CA VAL A 26 -26.93 -21.44 19.63
C VAL A 26 -28.35 -20.90 19.86
N PRO A 27 -28.88 -20.03 18.97
CA PRO A 27 -30.26 -19.60 19.04
C PRO A 27 -31.22 -20.76 18.77
N ASN A 28 -32.22 -20.95 19.63
CA ASN A 28 -33.24 -22.00 19.45
C ASN A 28 -34.50 -21.52 18.71
N SER A 29 -34.54 -20.23 18.31
CA SER A 29 -35.64 -19.66 17.54
C SER A 29 -35.19 -18.51 16.64
N ILE A 30 -35.99 -18.19 15.62
CA ILE A 30 -35.76 -17.05 14.71
C ILE A 30 -35.70 -15.73 15.49
N SER A 31 -36.54 -15.57 16.52
CA SER A 31 -36.52 -14.39 17.38
C SER A 31 -35.19 -14.25 18.13
N GLN A 32 -34.65 -15.35 18.68
CA GLN A 32 -33.33 -15.36 19.31
C GLN A 32 -32.20 -15.09 18.29
N ALA A 33 -32.29 -15.65 17.08
CA ALA A 33 -31.33 -15.39 16.01
C ALA A 33 -31.34 -13.92 15.57
N SER A 34 -32.52 -13.31 15.44
CA SER A 34 -32.70 -11.88 15.16
C SER A 34 -32.08 -11.00 16.25
N ALA A 35 -32.31 -11.34 17.52
CA ALA A 35 -31.70 -10.63 18.65
C ALA A 35 -30.16 -10.76 18.65
N LEU A 36 -29.64 -11.95 18.33
CA LEU A 36 -28.20 -12.20 18.19
C LEU A 36 -27.60 -11.38 17.03
N LEU A 37 -28.28 -11.35 15.87
CA LEU A 37 -27.89 -10.55 14.71
C LEU A 37 -27.84 -9.05 15.05
N GLY A 38 -28.78 -8.56 15.84
CA GLY A 38 -28.77 -7.18 16.36
C GLY A 38 -27.57 -6.91 17.28
N LYS A 39 -27.21 -7.84 18.17
CA LYS A 39 -26.02 -7.73 19.03
C LYS A 39 -24.72 -7.78 18.21
N LEU A 40 -24.66 -8.62 17.18
CA LEU A 40 -23.54 -8.67 16.23
C LEU A 40 -23.35 -7.31 15.55
N GLY A 41 -24.44 -6.69 15.07
CA GLY A 41 -24.40 -5.35 14.48
C GLY A 41 -23.83 -4.29 15.42
N LYS A 42 -24.27 -4.25 16.68
CA LYS A 42 -23.74 -3.34 17.71
C LYS A 42 -22.26 -3.58 18.00
N THR A 43 -21.84 -4.85 18.00
CA THR A 43 -20.43 -5.24 18.19
C THR A 43 -19.59 -4.71 17.02
N GLN A 44 -20.07 -4.90 15.79
CA GLN A 44 -19.38 -4.42 14.60
C GLN A 44 -19.34 -2.88 14.52
N ASP A 45 -20.42 -2.18 14.91
CA ASP A 45 -20.42 -0.71 15.02
C ASP A 45 -19.38 -0.22 16.05
N SER A 46 -19.19 -0.96 17.15
CA SER A 46 -18.17 -0.65 18.17
C SER A 46 -16.74 -0.84 17.63
N ILE A 47 -16.49 -1.94 16.91
CA ILE A 47 -15.21 -2.18 16.22
C ILE A 47 -14.93 -1.03 15.23
N ASN A 48 -15.89 -0.71 14.37
CA ASN A 48 -15.76 0.35 13.38
C ASN A 48 -15.45 1.71 14.02
N LYS A 49 -16.06 2.01 15.18
CA LYS A 49 -15.81 3.25 15.93
C LYS A 49 -14.37 3.32 16.46
N ILE A 50 -13.86 2.23 17.02
CA ILE A 50 -12.48 2.15 17.52
C ILE A 50 -11.49 2.34 16.37
N GLU A 51 -11.69 1.66 15.24
CA GLU A 51 -10.82 1.78 14.07
C GLU A 51 -10.83 3.20 13.48
N ALA A 52 -12.00 3.85 13.43
CA ALA A 52 -12.10 5.23 12.96
C ALA A 52 -11.35 6.21 13.88
N ALA A 53 -11.49 6.05 15.20
CA ALA A 53 -10.75 6.86 16.18
C ALA A 53 -9.24 6.63 16.09
N LEU A 54 -8.80 5.38 15.87
CA LEU A 54 -7.39 5.06 15.64
C LEU A 54 -6.87 5.76 14.38
N LYS A 55 -7.59 5.68 13.27
CA LYS A 55 -7.21 6.34 12.01
C LYS A 55 -7.07 7.86 12.19
N GLU A 56 -7.97 8.48 12.94
CA GLU A 56 -7.88 9.91 13.27
C GLU A 56 -6.64 10.24 14.10
N LYS A 57 -6.34 9.43 15.12
CA LYS A 57 -5.11 9.61 15.94
C LYS A 57 -3.84 9.47 15.11
N ILE A 58 -3.77 8.46 14.23
CA ILE A 58 -2.63 8.28 13.32
C ILE A 58 -2.48 9.48 12.39
N ALA A 59 -3.58 10.02 11.86
CA ALA A 59 -3.55 11.19 11.00
C ALA A 59 -3.02 12.43 11.74
N LYS A 60 -3.49 12.69 12.96
CA LYS A 60 -3.01 13.79 13.82
C LYS A 60 -1.52 13.66 14.13
N LEU A 61 -1.07 12.47 14.54
CA LEU A 61 0.35 12.23 14.82
C LEU A 61 1.23 12.46 13.59
N LYS A 62 0.77 12.04 12.40
CA LYS A 62 1.47 12.32 11.14
C LYS A 62 1.55 13.81 10.85
N GLU A 63 0.45 14.54 11.00
CA GLU A 63 0.41 15.98 10.77
C GLU A 63 1.34 16.74 11.73
N GLU A 64 1.31 16.42 13.03
CA GLU A 64 2.20 17.01 14.03
C GLU A 64 3.67 16.73 13.75
N ALA A 65 4.00 15.49 13.35
CA ALA A 65 5.36 15.12 12.97
C ALA A 65 5.82 15.92 11.74
N LEU A 66 4.97 16.04 10.71
CA LEU A 66 5.29 16.82 9.51
C LEU A 66 5.53 18.30 9.83
N LYS A 67 4.71 18.92 10.69
CA LYS A 67 4.91 20.31 11.14
C LYS A 67 6.23 20.52 11.87
N LYS A 68 6.68 19.54 12.68
CA LYS A 68 7.98 19.59 13.36
C LYS A 68 9.15 19.38 12.40
N LEU A 69 8.97 18.54 11.37
CA LEU A 69 9.99 18.24 10.39
C LEU A 69 10.19 19.37 9.36
N GLU A 70 9.12 20.05 8.97
CA GLU A 70 9.14 21.11 7.95
C GLU A 70 10.26 22.15 8.15
N PRO A 71 10.41 22.82 9.31
CA PRO A 71 11.47 23.80 9.50
C PRO A 71 12.88 23.18 9.44
N LEU A 72 13.04 21.93 9.90
CA LEU A 72 14.32 21.22 9.86
C LEU A 72 14.72 20.82 8.43
N ILE A 73 13.74 20.42 7.62
CA ILE A 73 13.94 20.12 6.20
C ILE A 73 14.34 21.39 5.44
N ILE A 74 13.63 22.50 5.67
CA ILE A 74 13.94 23.80 5.07
C ILE A 74 15.35 24.25 5.46
N ASP A 75 15.71 24.14 6.74
CA ASP A 75 17.02 24.53 7.24
C ASP A 75 18.15 23.64 6.68
N ARG A 76 17.94 22.32 6.62
CA ARG A 76 18.84 21.38 5.94
C ARG A 76 19.07 21.80 4.49
N ASP A 77 17.99 22.07 3.75
CA ASP A 77 18.09 22.41 2.33
C ASP A 77 18.76 23.76 2.10
N LYS A 78 18.52 24.75 2.97
CA LYS A 78 19.28 26.00 2.99
C LYS A 78 20.78 25.76 3.17
N LYS A 79 21.18 24.89 4.10
CA LYS A 79 22.59 24.54 4.33
C LYS A 79 23.21 23.81 3.14
N VAL A 80 22.49 22.85 2.54
CA VAL A 80 22.94 22.16 1.32
C VAL A 80 23.12 23.14 0.16
N ASN A 81 22.16 24.04 -0.05
CA ASN A 81 22.24 25.07 -1.08
C ASN A 81 23.39 26.05 -0.83
N ALA A 82 23.65 26.43 0.43
CA ALA A 82 24.81 27.27 0.76
C ALA A 82 26.14 26.60 0.40
N LEU A 83 26.29 25.30 0.72
CA LEU A 83 27.46 24.51 0.33
C LEU A 83 27.58 24.40 -1.20
N PHE A 84 26.47 24.19 -1.91
CA PHE A 84 26.46 24.15 -3.37
C PHE A 84 26.86 25.51 -3.98
N THR A 85 26.31 26.62 -3.51
CA THR A 85 26.67 27.98 -3.97
C THR A 85 28.14 28.29 -3.72
N PHE A 86 28.74 27.76 -2.65
CA PHE A 86 30.19 27.85 -2.41
C PHE A 86 30.99 27.00 -3.41
N ALA A 87 30.60 25.74 -3.62
CA ALA A 87 31.37 24.75 -4.37
C ALA A 87 31.22 24.88 -5.90
N HIS A 88 30.04 25.30 -6.38
CA HIS A 88 29.71 25.36 -7.81
C HIS A 88 30.65 26.24 -8.64
N PRO A 89 30.91 27.52 -8.30
CA PRO A 89 31.85 28.35 -9.05
C PRO A 89 33.30 27.90 -8.91
N ARG A 90 33.64 27.11 -7.88
CA ARG A 90 34.98 26.57 -7.61
C ARG A 90 35.14 25.13 -8.07
N LYS A 91 34.23 24.63 -8.92
CA LYS A 91 34.20 23.22 -9.30
C LYS A 91 35.54 22.76 -9.89
N GLU A 92 36.12 23.54 -10.80
CA GLU A 92 37.39 23.18 -11.45
C GLU A 92 38.55 23.10 -10.45
N GLU A 93 38.62 24.04 -9.51
CA GLU A 93 39.60 24.06 -8.42
C GLU A 93 39.42 22.85 -7.49
N LEU A 94 38.19 22.60 -7.04
CA LEU A 94 37.86 21.55 -6.08
C LEU A 94 37.89 20.14 -6.69
N THR A 95 37.78 20.00 -8.02
CA THR A 95 37.73 18.68 -8.69
C THR A 95 38.91 18.36 -9.59
N LYS A 96 40.03 19.08 -9.42
CA LYS A 96 41.24 18.89 -10.22
C LYS A 96 41.78 17.46 -10.16
N GLU A 97 41.80 16.86 -8.97
CA GLU A 97 42.39 15.53 -8.74
C GLU A 97 41.36 14.51 -8.24
N VAL A 98 40.36 14.96 -7.48
CA VAL A 98 39.36 14.09 -6.84
C VAL A 98 37.96 14.67 -7.04
N LYS A 99 36.95 13.80 -7.20
CA LYS A 99 35.55 14.24 -7.34
C LYS A 99 34.86 14.51 -6.00
N SER A 100 35.52 14.23 -4.88
CA SER A 100 34.97 14.36 -3.53
C SER A 100 36.00 14.98 -2.58
N ILE A 101 35.56 15.97 -1.81
CA ILE A 101 36.34 16.66 -0.80
C ILE A 101 35.99 16.06 0.56
N VAL A 102 36.99 15.50 1.23
CA VAL A 102 36.86 14.93 2.58
C VAL A 102 37.25 15.98 3.60
N LEU A 103 36.34 16.26 4.54
CA LEU A 103 36.55 17.15 5.69
C LEU A 103 36.38 16.34 6.97
N ALA A 104 36.86 16.88 8.11
CA ALA A 104 36.65 16.26 9.41
C ALA A 104 35.15 16.09 9.77
N THR A 105 34.28 16.93 9.21
CA THR A 105 32.84 16.96 9.49
C THR A 105 31.98 16.25 8.45
N GLY A 106 32.57 15.73 7.37
CA GLY A 106 31.83 15.05 6.31
C GLY A 106 32.48 15.16 4.93
N ILE A 107 31.73 14.77 3.91
CA ILE A 107 32.22 14.70 2.52
C ILE A 107 31.20 15.36 1.61
N PHE A 108 31.67 16.18 0.67
CA PHE A 108 30.84 16.69 -0.42
C PHE A 108 31.59 16.60 -1.75
N GLY A 109 30.88 16.62 -2.87
CA GLY A 109 31.51 16.50 -4.18
C GLY A 109 30.51 16.23 -5.29
N TRP A 110 31.05 15.91 -6.46
CA TRP A 110 30.27 15.62 -7.66
C TRP A 110 30.25 14.14 -7.94
N ARG A 111 29.06 13.63 -8.28
CA ARG A 111 28.88 12.24 -8.73
C ARG A 111 28.09 12.23 -10.03
N LEU A 112 28.38 11.23 -10.86
CA LEU A 112 27.46 10.88 -11.93
C LEU A 112 26.28 10.14 -11.31
N THR A 113 25.08 10.61 -11.58
CA THR A 113 23.87 9.82 -11.30
C THR A 113 23.88 8.60 -12.21
N PRO A 114 23.24 7.49 -11.81
CA PRO A 114 22.99 6.39 -12.73
C PRO A 114 22.29 6.91 -13.99
N PRO A 115 22.61 6.38 -15.17
CA PRO A 115 21.92 6.76 -16.39
C PRO A 115 20.41 6.48 -16.25
N SER A 116 19.59 7.43 -16.67
CA SER A 116 18.14 7.34 -16.65
C SER A 116 17.59 7.63 -18.05
N VAL A 117 16.54 6.91 -18.45
CA VAL A 117 15.77 7.23 -19.66
C VAL A 117 14.86 8.41 -19.35
N GLN A 118 14.87 9.42 -20.22
CA GLN A 118 13.98 10.59 -20.15
C GLN A 118 13.19 10.70 -21.46
N SER A 119 11.96 11.19 -21.37
CA SER A 119 11.07 11.42 -22.50
C SER A 119 10.13 12.56 -22.17
N ASP A 120 9.83 13.40 -23.17
CA ASP A 120 8.84 14.47 -23.07
C ASP A 120 7.40 13.95 -23.28
N MET A 121 7.26 12.70 -23.74
CA MET A 121 5.99 12.01 -23.96
C MET A 121 5.59 11.22 -22.72
N ASP A 122 4.28 10.97 -22.56
CA ASP A 122 3.77 10.04 -21.57
C ASP A 122 4.06 8.58 -21.94
N ASP A 123 3.96 7.68 -20.95
CA ASP A 123 4.27 6.27 -21.12
C ASP A 123 3.41 5.60 -22.20
N GLU A 124 2.15 6.01 -22.36
CA GLU A 124 1.26 5.46 -23.39
C GLU A 124 1.74 5.79 -24.80
N ALA A 125 2.09 7.05 -25.08
CA ALA A 125 2.59 7.45 -26.38
C ALA A 125 3.99 6.85 -26.66
N ILE A 126 4.84 6.71 -25.64
CA ILE A 126 6.11 5.97 -25.76
C ILE A 126 5.86 4.51 -26.13
N ILE A 127 4.93 3.83 -25.46
CA ILE A 127 4.59 2.43 -25.76
C ILE A 127 4.08 2.29 -27.20
N GLN A 128 3.22 3.20 -27.66
CA GLN A 128 2.73 3.20 -29.03
C GLN A 128 3.87 3.44 -30.04
N LEU A 129 4.73 4.43 -29.80
CA LEU A 129 5.90 4.71 -30.63
C LEU A 129 6.82 3.49 -30.71
N LEU A 130 7.13 2.86 -29.58
CA LEU A 130 7.97 1.67 -29.53
C LEU A 130 7.35 0.51 -30.31
N LYS A 131 6.04 0.30 -30.23
CA LYS A 131 5.35 -0.74 -31.02
C LYS A 131 5.40 -0.42 -32.52
N ASN A 132 5.07 0.81 -32.90
CA ASN A 132 4.98 1.24 -34.30
C ASN A 132 6.35 1.26 -35.00
N THR A 133 7.42 1.50 -34.25
CA THR A 133 8.80 1.53 -34.77
C THR A 133 9.49 0.16 -34.72
N GLY A 134 8.78 -0.92 -34.36
CA GLY A 134 9.34 -2.27 -34.28
C GLY A 134 10.24 -2.52 -33.06
N ASN A 135 10.19 -1.65 -32.06
CA ASN A 135 10.99 -1.69 -30.83
C ASN A 135 10.23 -2.29 -29.64
N SER A 136 9.25 -3.17 -29.90
CA SER A 136 8.40 -3.80 -28.88
C SER A 136 9.17 -4.56 -27.79
N LYS A 137 10.44 -4.93 -28.00
CA LYS A 137 11.32 -5.55 -26.98
C LYS A 137 11.52 -4.69 -25.73
N PHE A 138 11.28 -3.39 -25.82
CA PHE A 138 11.36 -2.45 -24.68
C PHE A 138 10.01 -2.24 -23.97
N VAL A 139 8.93 -2.87 -24.44
CA VAL A 139 7.62 -2.83 -23.80
C VAL A 139 7.45 -4.08 -22.94
N ARG A 140 7.26 -3.89 -21.62
CA ARG A 140 6.94 -5.01 -20.71
C ARG A 140 5.46 -5.37 -20.84
N ILE A 141 5.18 -6.64 -21.13
CA ILE A 141 3.81 -7.19 -21.16
C ILE A 141 3.56 -7.91 -19.84
N ILE A 142 2.45 -7.58 -19.19
CA ILE A 142 1.95 -8.30 -18.02
C ILE A 142 0.68 -9.01 -18.48
N GLU A 143 0.72 -10.33 -18.55
CA GLU A 143 -0.44 -11.14 -18.90
C GLU A 143 -1.14 -11.61 -17.62
N GLU A 144 -2.43 -11.34 -17.53
CA GLU A 144 -3.27 -11.80 -16.43
C GLU A 144 -4.38 -12.69 -16.97
N VAL A 145 -4.72 -13.74 -16.22
CA VAL A 145 -5.81 -14.63 -16.58
C VAL A 145 -7.13 -13.88 -16.49
N ASN A 146 -7.87 -13.82 -17.60
CA ASN A 146 -9.21 -13.24 -17.61
C ASN A 146 -10.22 -14.20 -16.94
N ARG A 147 -10.28 -14.15 -15.60
CA ARG A 147 -11.19 -14.99 -14.80
C ARG A 147 -12.66 -14.68 -15.04
N HIS A 148 -12.99 -13.45 -15.42
CA HIS A 148 -14.36 -13.06 -15.70
C HIS A 148 -14.89 -13.78 -16.95
N LEU A 149 -14.14 -13.72 -18.05
CA LEU A 149 -14.51 -14.40 -19.29
C LEU A 149 -14.51 -15.93 -19.12
N LEU A 150 -13.53 -16.47 -18.38
CA LEU A 150 -13.53 -17.90 -18.04
C LEU A 150 -14.80 -18.29 -17.27
N LEU A 151 -15.30 -17.46 -16.36
CA LEU A 151 -16.50 -17.75 -15.57
C LEU A 151 -17.79 -17.59 -16.39
N GLU A 152 -17.81 -16.68 -17.36
CA GLU A 152 -18.93 -16.44 -18.27
C GLU A 152 -19.09 -17.58 -19.28
N GLU A 153 -18.02 -17.91 -20.01
CA GLU A 153 -18.07 -18.90 -21.09
C GLU A 153 -17.91 -20.34 -20.60
N LYS A 154 -17.27 -20.54 -19.44
CA LYS A 154 -16.96 -21.86 -18.84
C LYS A 154 -16.40 -22.89 -19.84
N PRO A 155 -15.37 -22.56 -20.63
CA PRO A 155 -14.78 -23.48 -21.58
C PRO A 155 -14.17 -24.71 -20.88
N LEU A 156 -14.18 -25.85 -21.58
CA LEU A 156 -13.55 -27.08 -21.07
C LEU A 156 -12.04 -27.05 -21.34
N ILE A 157 -11.26 -26.56 -20.37
CA ILE A 157 -9.80 -26.43 -20.45
C ILE A 157 -9.15 -27.30 -19.37
N ALA A 158 -8.23 -28.18 -19.77
CA ALA A 158 -7.51 -29.04 -18.83
C ALA A 158 -6.80 -28.23 -17.75
N GLY A 159 -7.06 -28.57 -16.48
CA GLY A 159 -6.47 -27.88 -15.31
C GLY A 159 -7.27 -26.69 -14.77
N ILE A 160 -8.35 -26.27 -15.44
CA ILE A 160 -9.27 -25.23 -14.95
C ILE A 160 -10.56 -25.88 -14.48
N ASN A 161 -10.92 -25.65 -13.22
CA ASN A 161 -12.16 -26.14 -12.62
C ASN A 161 -13.02 -24.98 -12.13
N TYR A 162 -14.32 -25.08 -12.34
CA TYR A 162 -15.31 -24.12 -11.85
C TYR A 162 -16.07 -24.74 -10.68
N SER A 163 -15.85 -24.21 -9.47
CA SER A 163 -16.55 -24.65 -8.27
C SER A 163 -17.51 -23.57 -7.79
N GLN A 164 -18.70 -23.97 -7.38
CA GLN A 164 -19.64 -23.13 -6.66
C GLN A 164 -20.12 -23.91 -5.44
N SER A 165 -20.10 -23.27 -4.28
CA SER A 165 -20.57 -23.87 -3.03
C SER A 165 -21.53 -22.90 -2.35
N ASP A 166 -22.55 -23.44 -1.71
CA ASP A 166 -23.40 -22.67 -0.82
C ASP A 166 -22.61 -22.29 0.44
N GLU A 167 -22.60 -21.00 0.77
CA GLU A 167 -21.93 -20.46 1.94
C GLU A 167 -22.94 -19.78 2.86
N PHE A 168 -22.82 -20.02 4.17
CA PHE A 168 -23.59 -19.30 5.16
C PHE A 168 -23.05 -17.87 5.31
N PHE A 169 -23.93 -16.87 5.14
CA PHE A 169 -23.56 -15.47 5.24
C PHE A 169 -24.44 -14.74 6.27
N VAL A 170 -23.85 -13.72 6.90
CA VAL A 170 -24.56 -12.85 7.84
C VAL A 170 -24.22 -11.39 7.54
N VAL A 171 -25.26 -10.57 7.37
CA VAL A 171 -25.12 -9.12 7.17
C VAL A 171 -25.93 -8.41 8.25
N PRO A 172 -25.32 -8.00 9.37
CA PRO A 172 -26.04 -7.26 10.39
C PRO A 172 -26.39 -5.85 9.89
N LYS A 173 -27.51 -5.31 10.37
CA LYS A 173 -27.84 -3.89 10.15
C LYS A 173 -26.87 -3.03 10.96
N GLN A 174 -26.11 -2.17 10.27
CA GLN A 174 -25.12 -1.28 10.87
C GLN A 174 -25.58 0.17 10.80
N THR A 175 -25.17 0.96 11.79
CA THR A 175 -25.48 2.40 11.87
C THR A 175 -24.59 3.22 10.92
N ARG A 176 -23.36 2.76 10.65
CA ARG A 176 -22.44 3.35 9.66
C ARG A 176 -21.97 2.27 8.68
N LYS A 177 -22.40 2.34 7.42
CA LYS A 177 -21.98 1.41 6.37
C LYS A 177 -20.49 1.62 6.06
N LYS A 178 -19.65 0.64 6.40
CA LYS A 178 -18.43 0.40 5.62
C LYS A 178 -18.83 -0.33 4.32
N PRO A 179 -18.07 -0.23 3.21
CA PRO A 179 -18.28 -1.11 2.06
C PRO A 179 -18.33 -2.56 2.53
N LYS A 180 -19.28 -3.35 1.97
CA LYS A 180 -19.70 -4.67 2.47
C LYS A 180 -18.52 -5.54 2.91
N ILE A 181 -18.36 -5.74 4.23
CA ILE A 181 -17.48 -6.78 4.77
C ILE A 181 -18.37 -8.00 4.96
N LEU A 182 -18.27 -9.00 4.06
CA LEU A 182 -18.87 -10.31 4.33
C LEU A 182 -18.15 -10.91 5.54
N THR A 183 -18.87 -11.07 6.63
CA THR A 183 -18.34 -11.82 7.78
C THR A 183 -18.58 -13.29 7.48
N HIS A 184 -17.49 -14.03 7.26
CA HIS A 184 -17.53 -15.45 6.96
C HIS A 184 -17.73 -16.23 8.27
N ALA A 185 -18.49 -17.32 8.24
CA ALA A 185 -18.54 -18.25 9.37
C ALA A 185 -17.20 -18.98 9.49
N ILE A 186 -16.73 -19.15 10.72
CA ILE A 186 -15.55 -19.98 10.99
C ILE A 186 -16.04 -21.44 11.02
N ASP A 187 -16.20 -22.08 9.87
CA ASP A 187 -16.33 -23.54 9.81
C ASP A 187 -15.30 -24.14 8.83
N ARG A 188 -14.26 -24.70 9.44
CA ARG A 188 -13.50 -25.88 9.02
C ARG A 188 -13.28 -26.76 10.25
#